data_AF-A0A937X3V9-F1
#
_entry.id   AF-A0A937X3V9-F1
#
_cell.length_a   1.000
_cell.length_b   1.000
_cell.length_c   1.000
_cell.angle_alpha   90.00
_cell.angle_beta   90.00
_cell.angle_gamma   90.00
#
_symmetry.space_group_name_H-M   'P 1'
#
loop_
_entity.id
_entity.type
_entity.pdbx_description
1 polymer ?
#
loop_
_entity_poly.entity_id
_entity_poly.type
_entity_poly.pdbx_seq_one_letter_code
_entity_poly.pdbx_strand_id
1 'polypeptide(L)' 'TYVECDPRSPYGQRQACDSNKINSYPTWLIDGVRLEGEQELDKLADASGYTGPREFMRKIRRS' A
#
# COMPACT_ATOMS: atom_id res chain seq x y z
N THR A 1 -3.96 0.00 -7.58
CA THR A 1 -2.80 -0.06 -8.50
C THR A 1 -1.53 -0.18 -7.68
N TYR A 2 -0.55 -0.98 -8.11
CA TYR A 2 0.81 -1.00 -7.55
C TYR A 2 1.75 -0.17 -8.42
N VAL A 3 2.67 0.58 -7.81
CA VAL A 3 3.67 1.40 -8.50
C VAL A 3 5.04 1.04 -7.96
N GLU A 4 5.90 0.50 -8.81
CA GLU A 4 7.30 0.20 -8.46
C GLU A 4 8.10 1.51 -8.41
N CYS A 5 8.77 1.79 -7.30
CA CYS A 5 9.48 3.05 -7.10
C CYS A 5 11.02 2.90 -7.10
N ASP A 6 11.58 1.68 -7.08
CA ASP A 6 13.04 1.51 -7.09
C ASP A 6 13.62 1.99 -8.43
N PRO A 7 14.50 3.01 -8.43
CA PRO A 7 15.12 3.54 -9.65
C PRO A 7 16.05 2.53 -10.34
N ARG A 8 16.44 1.45 -9.66
CA ARG A 8 17.26 0.37 -10.23
C ARG A 8 16.41 -0.70 -10.89
N SER A 9 15.09 -0.67 -10.72
CA SER A 9 14.18 -1.59 -11.40
C SER A 9 14.05 -1.19 -12.88
N PRO A 10 14.17 -2.13 -13.83
CA PRO A 10 13.88 -1.86 -15.24
C PRO A 10 12.41 -1.49 -15.49
N TYR A 11 11.53 -1.74 -14.51
CA TYR A 11 10.11 -1.41 -14.54
C TYR A 11 9.74 -0.29 -13.56
N GLY A 12 10.73 0.38 -12.98
CA GLY A 12 10.53 1.45 -12.01
C GLY A 12 9.81 2.66 -12.61
N GLN A 13 8.77 3.13 -11.94
CA GLN A 13 7.96 4.29 -12.31
C GLN A 13 8.38 5.52 -11.49
N ARG A 14 9.68 5.81 -11.49
CA ARG A 14 10.30 6.85 -10.64
C ARG A 14 9.57 8.20 -10.71
N GLN A 15 9.20 8.65 -11.91
CA GLN A 15 8.52 9.94 -12.09
C GLN A 15 7.18 10.00 -11.33
N ALA A 16 6.43 8.89 -11.29
CA ALA A 16 5.17 8.83 -10.55
C ALA A 16 5.41 8.93 -9.04
N CYS A 17 6.45 8.28 -8.53
CA CYS A 17 6.83 8.32 -7.12
C CYS A 17 7.35 9.71 -6.70
N ASP A 18 8.23 10.32 -7.51
CA ASP A 18 8.77 11.66 -7.27
C ASP A 18 7.67 12.73 -7.30
N SER A 19 6.76 12.67 -8.28
CA SER A 19 5.64 13.62 -8.41
C SER A 19 4.68 13.55 -7.22
N ASN A 20 4.57 12.38 -6.59
CA ASN A 20 3.77 12.16 -5.38
C ASN A 20 4.58 12.34 -4.09
N LYS A 21 5.86 12.73 -4.15
CA LYS A 21 6.75 12.92 -2.99
C LYS A 21 6.79 11.68 -2.10
N ILE A 22 6.96 10.50 -2.70
CA ILE A 22 7.12 9.24 -1.98
C ILE A 22 8.57 9.15 -1.49
N ASN A 23 8.75 9.28 -0.17
CA ASN A 23 10.08 9.28 0.47
C ASN A 23 10.32 8.06 1.37
N SER A 24 9.30 7.23 1.57
CA SER A 24 9.33 6.04 2.42
C SER A 24 8.53 4.91 1.75
N TYR A 25 8.95 3.66 1.99
CA TYR A 25 8.32 2.49 1.40
C TYR A 25 7.88 1.50 2.49
N PRO A 26 6.71 0.84 2.32
CA PRO A 26 5.67 1.19 1.35
C PRO A 26 5.00 2.54 1.72
N THR A 27 4.36 3.19 0.74
CA THR A 27 3.43 4.31 0.97
C THR A 27 2.12 4.01 0.28
N TRP A 28 1.01 4.21 0.98
CA TRP A 28 -0.35 4.02 0.49
C TRP A 28 -0.99 5.39 0.25
N LEU A 29 -1.53 5.60 -0.96
CA LEU A 29 -2.38 6.73 -1.30
C LEU A 29 -3.76 6.16 -1.64
N ILE A 30 -4.72 6.32 -0.73
CA ILE A 30 -6.06 5.71 -0.81
C ILE A 30 -7.08 6.81 -0.52
N ASP A 31 -7.95 7.13 -1.49
CA ASP A 31 -9.03 8.12 -1.34
C ASP A 31 -8.61 9.45 -0.68
N GLY A 32 -7.43 9.96 -1.07
CA GLY A 32 -6.85 11.20 -0.54
C GLY A 32 -6.11 11.04 0.80
N VAL A 33 -6.17 9.87 1.43
CA VAL A 33 -5.41 9.52 2.63
C VAL A 33 -4.01 9.03 2.25
N ARG A 34 -2.99 9.54 2.95
CA ARG A 34 -1.60 9.07 2.86
C ARG A 34 -1.24 8.28 4.12
N LEU A 35 -0.76 7.05 3.95
CA LEU A 35 -0.21 6.22 5.02
C LEU A 35 1.20 5.75 4.65
N GLU A 36 2.16 5.97 5.54
CA GLU A 36 3.57 5.61 5.33
C GLU A 36 3.98 4.41 6.20
N GLY A 37 4.74 3.49 5.61
CA GLY A 37 5.16 2.24 6.22
C GLY A 37 4.14 1.11 6.07
N GLU A 38 4.49 -0.06 6.61
CA GLU A 38 3.57 -1.18 6.71
C GLU A 38 2.35 -0.80 7.58
N GLN A 39 1.16 -1.24 7.17
CA GLN A 39 -0.09 -0.93 7.85
C GLN A 39 -0.84 -2.23 8.16
N GLU A 40 -1.55 -2.22 9.30
CA GLU A 40 -2.53 -3.26 9.60
C GLU A 40 -3.69 -3.25 8.60
N LEU A 41 -4.26 -4.42 8.33
CA LEU A 41 -5.34 -4.57 7.35
C LEU A 41 -6.59 -3.76 7.73
N ASP A 42 -6.90 -3.64 9.02
CA ASP A 42 -8.01 -2.81 9.50
C ASP A 42 -7.84 -1.35 9.13
N LYS A 43 -6.61 -0.82 9.23
CA LYS A 43 -6.31 0.57 8.91
C LYS A 43 -6.42 0.84 7.41
N LEU A 44 -6.01 -0.12 6.58
CA LEU A 44 -6.22 -0.05 5.13
C LEU A 44 -7.70 -0.17 4.76
N ALA A 45 -8.47 -0.99 5.48
CA ALA A 45 -9.91 -1.13 5.28
C ALA A 45 -10.67 0.16 5.62
N ASP A 46 -10.29 0.84 6.70
CA ASP A 46 -10.81 2.17 7.03
C ASP A 46 -10.51 3.19 5.92
N ALA A 47 -9.24 3.28 5.51
CA ALA A 47 -8.82 4.25 4.51
C ALA A 47 -9.48 4.05 3.13
N SER A 48 -9.83 2.81 2.78
CA SER A 48 -10.47 2.44 1.51
C SER A 48 -12.00 2.42 1.54
N GLY A 49 -12.62 2.71 2.70
CA GLY A 49 -14.06 2.61 2.86
C GLY A 49 -14.59 1.17 2.75
N TYR A 50 -13.75 0.16 2.99
CA TYR A 50 -14.15 -1.24 2.93
C TYR A 50 -15.16 -1.59 4.03
N THR A 51 -16.33 -2.07 3.61
CA THR A 51 -17.48 -2.39 4.48
C THR A 51 -17.72 -3.89 4.66
N GLY A 52 -16.86 -4.74 4.10
CA GLY A 52 -16.98 -6.19 4.23
C GLY A 52 -16.47 -6.72 5.58
N PRO A 53 -16.47 -8.06 5.76
CA PRO A 53 -15.97 -8.69 6.97
C PRO A 53 -14.51 -8.31 7.27
N ARG A 54 -14.26 -7.89 8.51
CA ARG A 54 -12.92 -7.47 8.98
C ARG A 54 -12.17 -8.54 9.77
N GLU A 55 -12.75 -9.73 9.88
CA GLU A 55 -12.01 -10.90 10.34
C GLU A 55 -11.09 -11.38 9.22
N PHE A 56 -9.99 -10.66 9.02
CA PHE A 56 -8.96 -11.02 8.06
C PHE A 56 -8.31 -12.33 8.49
N MET A 57 -8.84 -13.45 8.00
CA MET A 57 -8.30 -14.77 8.30
C MET A 57 -6.88 -14.86 7.75
N ARG A 58 -5.89 -14.82 8.64
CA ARG A 58 -4.58 -15.40 8.33
C ARG A 58 -4.78 -16.90 8.16
N LYS A 59 -5.08 -17.36 6.94
CA LYS A 59 -4.96 -18.78 6.59
C LYS A 59 -3.47 -19.12 6.59
N ILE A 60 -2.89 -19.31 7.78
CA ILE A 60 -1.65 -20.03 7.91
C ILE A 60 -2.01 -21.46 7.54
N ARG A 61 -1.79 -21.82 6.27
CA ARG A 61 -1.75 -23.23 5.89
C ARG A 61 -0.55 -23.81 6.64
N ARG A 62 -0.78 -24.32 7.85
CA ARG A 62 0.15 -25.25 8.49
C ARG A 62 0.11 -26.50 7.61
N SER A 63 1.14 -26.64 6.78
CA SER A 63 1.48 -27.88 6.07
C SER A 63 1.78 -28.99 7.07
#